data_AF-A0A349VHJ9-F1
#
_entry.id   AF-A0A349VHJ9-F1
#
_cell.length_a   1.000
_cell.length_b   1.000
_cell.length_c   1.000
_cell.angle_alpha   90.00
_cell.angle_beta   90.00
_cell.angle_gamma   90.00
#
_symmetry.space_group_name_H-M   'P 1'
#
loop_
_entity.id
_entity.type
_entity.pdbx_description
1 polymer ?
#
loop_
_entity_poly.entity_id
_entity_poly.type
_entity_poly.pdbx_seq_one_letter_code
_entity_poly.pdbx_strand_id
1 'polypeptide(L)'
;MSSRTQKLFVFFICLFLSGLSPIAFAQGNEDGNTVTEQNAGVANEETTTQALSESIDAQFGFIVENMAKVLFWVPVQAVPIPLIVLILFCGSLFFTIYHKWLNIRGFKHAIDITRGRYDNPNDPGEISHFQALTSALSATVGLGNIAGVAVAIHTGGPGAVIWMMLIGLLGMTAKFNECTLAMVYRKVRPDGTVDGGPMHYLEIGLQERGFPFPVAKAFGLVFALFCIGGSFGGGNMFQA
;
A
#
# COMPACT_ATOMS: atom_id res chain seq x y z
N MET A 1 5.52 13.12 29.44
CA MET A 1 4.67 12.16 28.72
C MET A 1 4.48 10.94 29.62
N SER A 2 3.27 10.71 30.12
CA SER A 2 2.99 9.64 31.09
C SER A 2 3.11 8.26 30.43
N SER A 3 3.76 7.31 31.11
CA SER A 3 3.90 5.91 30.70
C SER A 3 2.56 5.26 30.28
N ARG A 4 1.43 5.77 30.78
CA ARG A 4 0.08 5.33 30.38
C ARG A 4 -0.29 5.73 28.95
N THR A 5 0.05 6.91 28.48
CA THR A 5 -0.32 7.37 27.12
C THR A 5 0.46 6.63 26.04
N GLN A 6 1.70 6.25 26.32
CA GLN A 6 2.55 5.46 25.43
C GLN A 6 2.13 3.97 25.41
N LYS A 7 1.70 3.43 26.55
CA LYS A 7 1.09 2.09 26.64
C LYS A 7 -0.29 2.04 25.98
N LEU A 8 -1.08 3.11 26.09
CA LEU A 8 -2.39 3.25 25.45
C LEU A 8 -2.24 3.41 23.92
N PHE A 9 -1.22 4.14 23.47
CA PHE A 9 -0.82 4.27 22.06
C PHE A 9 -0.45 2.92 21.43
N VAL A 10 0.39 2.15 22.11
CA VAL A 10 0.79 0.80 21.68
C VAL A 10 -0.41 -0.15 21.71
N PHE A 11 -1.23 -0.11 22.76
CA PHE A 11 -2.43 -0.94 22.92
C PHE A 11 -3.50 -0.67 21.85
N PHE A 12 -3.72 0.57 21.42
CA PHE A 12 -4.73 0.89 20.40
C PHE A 12 -4.29 0.63 18.97
N ILE A 13 -3.00 0.73 18.65
CA ILE A 13 -2.45 0.23 17.38
C ILE A 13 -2.59 -1.31 17.31
N CYS A 14 -2.46 -2.00 18.45
CA CYS A 14 -2.66 -3.45 18.54
C CYS A 14 -4.12 -3.86 18.32
N LEU A 15 -5.08 -3.12 18.89
CA LEU A 15 -6.52 -3.41 18.76
C LEU A 15 -7.03 -3.18 17.33
N PHE A 16 -6.37 -2.28 16.59
CA PHE A 16 -6.71 -1.96 15.21
C PHE A 16 -6.24 -3.00 14.17
N LEU A 17 -5.30 -3.88 14.54
CA LEU A 17 -4.71 -4.89 13.64
C LEU A 17 -4.83 -6.33 14.15
N SER A 18 -5.26 -6.56 15.40
CA SER A 18 -5.60 -7.89 15.91
C SER A 18 -6.96 -8.38 15.40
N GLY A 19 -7.30 -8.08 14.14
CA GLY A 19 -8.62 -8.26 13.56
C GLY A 19 -9.38 -9.46 14.13
N LEU A 20 -10.47 -9.18 14.83
CA LEU A 20 -11.72 -9.80 14.39
C LEU A 20 -11.81 -9.41 12.91
N SER A 21 -11.36 -10.32 12.06
CA SER A 21 -11.29 -10.15 10.62
C SER A 21 -12.65 -9.65 10.09
N PRO A 22 -12.72 -8.54 9.34
CA PRO A 22 -13.92 -8.19 8.58
C PRO A 22 -14.30 -9.27 7.55
N ILE A 23 -13.39 -10.20 7.23
CA ILE A 23 -13.65 -11.37 6.38
C ILE A 23 -14.70 -12.32 7.03
N ALA A 24 -14.85 -12.30 8.36
CA ALA A 24 -15.87 -13.09 9.05
C ALA A 24 -17.27 -12.44 9.08
N PHE A 25 -17.40 -11.15 8.72
CA PHE A 25 -18.70 -10.46 8.69
C PHE A 25 -19.33 -10.42 7.27
N ALA A 26 -18.58 -10.84 6.23
CA ALA A 26 -19.09 -10.95 4.86
C ALA A 26 -19.63 -12.36 4.51
N GLN A 27 -19.55 -13.34 5.41
CA GLN A 27 -20.23 -14.65 5.26
C GLN A 27 -21.44 -14.82 6.19
N GLY A 28 -21.95 -13.71 6.75
CA GLY A 28 -23.21 -13.71 7.48
C GLY A 28 -24.36 -13.31 6.56
N ASN A 29 -25.13 -14.30 6.12
CA ASN A 29 -26.50 -14.19 5.59
C ASN A 29 -26.67 -14.02 4.06
N GLU A 30 -26.36 -15.07 3.30
CA GLU A 30 -27.11 -15.41 2.08
C GLU A 30 -28.09 -16.55 2.40
N ASP A 31 -29.17 -16.24 3.14
CA ASP A 31 -30.39 -17.04 3.08
C ASP A 31 -31.08 -16.76 1.73
N GLY A 32 -30.55 -17.36 0.67
CA GLY A 32 -31.00 -17.23 -0.71
C GLY A 32 -31.63 -18.54 -1.18
N ASN A 33 -32.92 -18.66 -0.91
CA ASN A 33 -33.83 -19.71 -1.34
C ASN A 33 -33.54 -20.25 -2.76
N THR A 34 -33.48 -21.56 -2.87
CA THR A 34 -33.46 -22.33 -4.12
C THR A 34 -34.57 -21.88 -5.07
N VAL A 35 -34.20 -21.39 -6.25
CA VAL A 35 -35.06 -21.47 -7.44
C VAL A 35 -34.26 -22.16 -8.54
N THR A 36 -34.59 -23.43 -8.73
CA THR A 36 -34.35 -24.19 -9.95
C THR A 36 -34.83 -23.41 -11.17
N GLU A 37 -33.92 -23.03 -12.06
CA GLU A 37 -34.23 -22.93 -13.49
C GLU A 37 -33.22 -23.73 -14.30
N GLN A 38 -33.75 -24.72 -15.01
CA GLN A 38 -33.04 -25.55 -15.97
C GLN A 38 -32.64 -24.69 -17.18
N ASN A 39 -31.34 -24.60 -17.47
CA ASN A 39 -30.89 -24.38 -18.85
C ASN A 39 -29.55 -25.09 -19.09
N ALA A 40 -29.61 -26.26 -19.71
CA ALA A 40 -28.52 -27.22 -19.91
C ALA A 40 -27.42 -26.76 -20.90
N GLY A 41 -27.31 -25.45 -21.17
CA GLY A 41 -26.27 -24.84 -22.01
C GLY A 41 -25.25 -23.99 -21.25
N VAL A 42 -25.53 -23.58 -20.01
CA VAL A 42 -24.70 -22.64 -19.20
C VAL A 42 -23.91 -23.37 -18.09
N ALA A 43 -24.31 -24.59 -17.74
CA ALA A 43 -23.76 -25.35 -16.61
C ALA A 43 -22.25 -25.68 -16.71
N ASN A 44 -21.69 -25.77 -17.92
CA ASN A 44 -20.26 -26.05 -18.09
C ASN A 44 -19.37 -24.83 -17.84
N GLU A 45 -19.87 -23.62 -18.10
CA GLU A 45 -19.09 -22.39 -17.95
C GLU A 45 -19.03 -21.94 -16.48
N GLU A 46 -20.13 -22.02 -15.74
CA GLU A 46 -20.16 -21.72 -14.29
C GLU A 46 -19.34 -22.73 -13.48
N THR A 47 -19.45 -24.03 -13.78
CA THR A 47 -18.68 -25.08 -13.09
C THR A 47 -17.18 -24.96 -13.39
N THR A 48 -16.80 -24.64 -14.63
CA THR A 48 -15.39 -24.43 -15.00
C THR A 48 -14.83 -23.18 -14.32
N THR A 49 -15.61 -22.10 -14.23
CA THR A 49 -15.21 -20.83 -13.60
C THR A 49 -15.10 -20.95 -12.09
N GLN A 50 -15.98 -21.72 -11.44
CA GLN A 50 -15.90 -22.04 -10.01
C GLN A 50 -14.68 -22.93 -9.71
N ALA A 51 -14.45 -24.00 -10.48
CA ALA A 51 -13.28 -24.85 -10.32
C ALA A 51 -11.95 -24.11 -10.58
N LEU A 52 -11.94 -23.18 -11.53
CA LEU A 52 -10.78 -22.30 -11.79
C LEU A 52 -10.55 -21.36 -10.59
N SER A 53 -11.61 -20.73 -10.08
CA SER A 53 -11.55 -19.81 -8.94
C SER A 53 -11.07 -20.51 -7.67
N GLU A 54 -11.59 -21.70 -7.35
CA GLU A 54 -11.14 -22.50 -6.20
C GLU A 54 -9.67 -22.93 -6.31
N SER A 55 -9.22 -23.27 -7.53
CA SER A 55 -7.82 -23.62 -7.79
C SER A 55 -6.89 -22.41 -7.63
N ILE A 56 -7.33 -21.24 -8.09
CA ILE A 56 -6.63 -19.97 -7.93
C ILE A 56 -6.57 -19.61 -6.44
N ASP A 57 -7.68 -19.70 -5.71
CA ASP A 57 -7.75 -19.38 -4.29
C ASP A 57 -6.92 -20.33 -3.44
N ALA A 58 -6.84 -21.62 -3.77
CA ALA A 58 -5.96 -22.56 -3.07
C ALA A 58 -4.46 -22.24 -3.30
N GLN A 59 -4.08 -21.88 -4.53
CA GLN A 59 -2.70 -21.52 -4.88
C GLN A 59 -2.29 -20.17 -4.28
N PHE A 60 -3.16 -19.15 -4.39
CA PHE A 60 -2.95 -17.84 -3.80
C PHE A 60 -2.99 -17.91 -2.27
N GLY A 61 -3.93 -18.65 -1.70
CA GLY A 61 -4.08 -18.87 -0.26
C GLY A 61 -2.82 -19.42 0.37
N PHE A 62 -2.21 -20.46 -0.21
CA PHE A 62 -0.96 -21.01 0.30
C PHE A 62 0.21 -19.99 0.32
N ILE A 63 0.35 -19.18 -0.74
CA ILE A 63 1.41 -18.17 -0.82
C ILE A 63 1.13 -17.03 0.17
N VAL A 64 -0.10 -16.54 0.19
CA VAL A 64 -0.53 -15.42 1.04
C VAL A 64 -0.46 -15.80 2.51
N GLU A 65 -0.87 -17.00 2.91
CA GLU A 65 -0.79 -17.47 4.31
C GLU A 65 0.64 -17.56 4.81
N ASN A 66 1.56 -18.11 4.00
CA ASN A 66 2.96 -18.21 4.37
C ASN A 66 3.62 -16.81 4.47
N MET A 67 3.26 -15.90 3.56
CA MET A 67 3.72 -14.52 3.61
C MET A 67 3.12 -13.76 4.81
N ALA A 68 1.83 -13.96 5.11
CA ALA A 68 1.15 -13.35 6.23
C ALA A 68 1.77 -13.76 7.57
N LYS A 69 2.15 -15.04 7.73
CA LYS A 69 2.86 -15.52 8.93
C LYS A 69 4.18 -14.78 9.16
N VAL A 70 4.89 -14.41 8.09
CA VAL A 70 6.16 -13.67 8.17
C VAL A 70 5.93 -12.16 8.39
N LEU A 71 5.00 -11.55 7.63
CA LEU A 71 4.72 -10.11 7.69
C LEU A 71 4.03 -9.68 8.98
N PHE A 72 3.10 -10.51 9.47
CA PHE A 72 2.38 -10.31 10.72
C PHE A 72 3.01 -11.07 11.90
N TRP A 73 4.23 -11.55 11.73
CA TRP A 73 4.98 -12.12 12.84
C TRP A 73 5.16 -11.07 13.94
N VAL A 74 4.96 -11.50 15.19
CA VAL A 74 5.10 -10.65 16.37
C VAL A 74 6.43 -10.98 17.06
N PRO A 75 7.47 -10.16 16.86
CA PRO A 75 8.80 -10.44 17.43
C PRO A 75 8.87 -10.19 18.95
N VAL A 76 7.93 -9.43 19.52
CA VAL A 76 7.96 -9.00 20.92
C VAL A 76 6.71 -9.49 21.65
N GLN A 77 6.85 -10.52 22.49
CA GLN A 77 5.73 -11.11 23.26
C GLN A 77 5.06 -10.13 24.23
N ALA A 78 5.74 -9.03 24.61
CA ALA A 78 5.19 -7.99 25.47
C ALA A 78 4.32 -6.95 24.74
N VAL A 79 4.39 -6.90 23.40
CA VAL A 79 3.73 -5.88 22.58
C VAL A 79 3.34 -6.50 21.24
N PRO A 80 2.04 -6.76 20.97
CA PRO A 80 1.59 -7.41 19.72
C PRO A 80 1.58 -6.44 18.53
N ILE A 81 2.74 -5.84 18.22
CA ILE A 81 2.94 -5.05 17.01
C ILE A 81 3.45 -5.97 15.89
N PRO A 82 2.75 -6.04 14.75
CA PRO A 82 3.25 -6.74 13.56
C PRO A 82 4.62 -6.21 13.12
N LEU A 83 5.53 -7.10 12.71
CA LEU A 83 6.87 -6.75 12.25
C LEU A 83 6.85 -5.64 11.17
N ILE A 84 5.88 -5.71 10.24
CA ILE A 84 5.74 -4.72 9.16
C ILE A 84 5.50 -3.29 9.68
N VAL A 85 4.71 -3.13 10.75
CA VAL A 85 4.44 -1.81 11.33
C VAL A 85 5.69 -1.26 11.99
N LEU A 86 6.43 -2.12 12.70
CA LEU A 86 7.67 -1.75 13.37
C LEU A 86 8.70 -1.25 12.36
N ILE A 87 8.95 -2.00 11.28
CA ILE A 87 9.95 -1.62 10.29
C ILE A 87 9.55 -0.37 9.50
N LEU A 88 8.25 -0.20 9.17
CA LEU A 88 7.75 0.99 8.50
C LEU A 88 7.84 2.24 9.39
N PHE A 89 7.49 2.11 10.67
CA PHE A 89 7.59 3.21 11.63
C PHE A 89 9.06 3.62 11.85
N CYS A 90 9.94 2.65 12.11
CA CYS A 90 11.37 2.89 12.29
C CYS A 90 12.01 3.48 11.03
N GLY A 91 11.68 2.95 9.84
CA GLY A 91 12.18 3.47 8.57
C GLY A 91 11.70 4.89 8.30
N SER A 92 10.41 5.17 8.52
CA SER A 92 9.85 6.51 8.36
C SER A 92 10.51 7.50 9.33
N LEU A 93 10.66 7.12 10.60
CA LEU A 93 11.32 7.95 11.60
C LEU A 93 12.78 8.24 11.25
N PHE A 94 13.53 7.23 10.81
CA PHE A 94 14.90 7.38 10.32
C PHE A 94 14.97 8.38 9.16
N PHE A 95 14.11 8.23 8.16
CA PHE A 95 14.08 9.14 7.01
C PHE A 95 13.67 10.57 7.38
N THR A 96 12.70 10.75 8.27
CA THR A 96 12.27 12.08 8.74
C THR A 96 13.38 12.81 9.49
N ILE A 97 14.14 12.11 10.33
CA ILE A 97 15.29 12.69 11.05
C ILE A 97 16.43 13.01 10.08
N TYR A 98 16.76 12.07 9.18
CA TYR A 98 17.83 12.25 8.20
C TYR A 98 17.60 13.47 7.30
N HIS A 99 16.37 13.65 6.81
CA HIS A 99 15.97 14.78 5.98
C HIS A 99 15.67 16.07 6.78
N LYS A 100 15.93 16.07 8.09
CA LYS A 100 15.76 17.23 8.99
C LYS A 100 14.36 17.85 8.89
N TRP A 101 13.31 17.03 8.95
CA TRP A 101 11.91 17.48 8.88
C TRP A 101 11.54 18.18 7.57
N LEU A 102 11.95 17.59 6.44
CA LEU A 102 11.66 18.10 5.10
C LEU A 102 10.16 18.31 4.85
N ASN A 103 9.28 17.48 5.41
CA ASN A 103 7.83 17.60 5.23
C ASN A 103 7.29 18.98 5.63
N ILE A 104 7.85 19.59 6.69
CA ILE A 104 7.42 20.91 7.17
C ILE A 104 8.10 22.02 6.37
N ARG A 105 9.39 21.88 6.07
CA ARG A 105 10.19 22.90 5.36
C ARG A 105 9.81 23.04 3.89
N GLY A 106 9.59 21.90 3.24
CA GLY A 106 9.27 21.79 1.81
C GLY A 106 7.81 22.03 1.48
N PHE A 107 6.92 22.13 2.47
CA PHE A 107 5.47 22.23 2.24
C PHE A 107 5.07 23.43 1.36
N LYS A 108 5.65 24.60 1.64
CA LYS A 108 5.40 25.81 0.83
C LYS A 108 5.86 25.63 -0.62
N HIS A 109 7.05 25.06 -0.80
CA HIS A 109 7.59 24.81 -2.13
C HIS A 109 6.75 23.79 -2.91
N ALA A 110 6.30 22.72 -2.25
CA ALA A 110 5.41 21.73 -2.85
C ALA A 110 4.09 22.35 -3.35
N ILE A 111 3.50 23.28 -2.58
CA ILE A 111 2.30 24.02 -3.01
C ILE A 111 2.60 24.91 -4.22
N ASP A 112 3.75 25.59 -4.24
CA ASP A 112 4.11 26.45 -5.37
C ASP A 112 4.35 25.62 -6.66
N ILE A 113 4.90 24.41 -6.55
CA ILE A 113 5.05 23.46 -7.66
C ILE A 113 3.68 23.03 -8.19
N THR A 114 2.78 22.58 -7.32
CA THR A 114 1.47 22.04 -7.75
C THR A 114 0.52 23.11 -8.27
N ARG A 115 0.76 24.38 -7.93
CA ARG A 115 0.08 25.55 -8.51
C ARG A 115 0.60 25.95 -9.89
N GLY A 116 1.62 25.26 -10.40
CA GLY A 116 2.18 25.52 -11.72
C GLY A 116 3.11 26.73 -11.80
N ARG A 117 3.58 27.28 -10.67
CA ARG A 117 4.61 28.35 -10.69
C ARG A 117 5.95 27.88 -11.27
N TYR A 118 6.18 26.58 -11.25
CA TYR A 118 7.37 25.93 -11.77
C TYR A 118 7.07 25.02 -12.98
N ASP A 119 5.85 25.07 -13.53
CA ASP A 119 5.53 24.33 -14.76
C ASP A 119 6.14 25.08 -15.95
N ASN A 120 7.00 24.40 -16.72
CA ASN A 120 7.55 24.90 -17.98
C ASN A 120 7.21 23.93 -19.12
N PRO A 121 6.60 24.39 -20.23
CA PRO A 121 6.24 23.53 -21.37
C PRO A 121 7.41 22.82 -22.04
N ASN A 122 8.64 23.28 -21.82
CA ASN A 122 9.85 22.67 -22.37
C ASN A 122 10.49 21.64 -21.43
N ASP A 123 9.96 21.44 -20.23
CA ASP A 123 10.54 20.51 -19.27
C ASP A 123 10.17 19.05 -19.63
N PRO A 124 11.08 18.10 -19.44
CA PRO A 124 10.87 16.70 -19.83
C PRO A 124 9.88 15.98 -18.88
N GLY A 125 8.64 15.80 -19.36
CA GLY A 125 7.59 15.02 -18.71
C GLY A 125 6.31 14.96 -19.56
N GLU A 126 5.50 13.92 -19.37
CA GLU A 126 4.26 13.70 -20.14
C GLU A 126 3.06 14.45 -19.58
N ILE A 127 3.08 14.73 -18.27
CA ILE A 127 1.95 15.29 -17.52
C ILE A 127 2.42 16.45 -16.66
N SER A 128 1.54 17.42 -16.41
CA SER A 128 1.86 18.54 -15.50
C SER A 128 1.98 18.06 -14.06
N HIS A 129 2.65 18.86 -13.21
CA HIS A 129 2.79 18.54 -11.79
C HIS A 129 1.43 18.38 -11.08
N PHE A 130 0.42 19.16 -11.48
CA PHE A 130 -0.92 19.05 -10.93
C PHE A 130 -1.64 17.77 -11.38
N GLN A 131 -1.49 17.37 -12.64
CA GLN A 131 -2.07 16.12 -13.15
C GLN A 131 -1.42 14.90 -12.48
N ALA A 132 -0.11 14.91 -12.30
CA ALA A 132 0.62 13.88 -11.56
C ALA A 132 0.11 13.76 -10.11
N LEU A 133 -0.05 14.90 -9.42
CA LEU A 133 -0.60 14.92 -8.07
C LEU A 133 -2.02 14.35 -8.02
N THR A 134 -2.88 14.78 -8.94
CA THR A 134 -4.29 14.37 -8.96
C THR A 134 -4.43 12.87 -9.24
N SER A 135 -3.61 12.32 -10.15
CA SER A 135 -3.56 10.88 -10.44
C SER A 135 -3.09 10.06 -9.23
N ALA A 136 -2.04 10.52 -8.53
CA ALA A 136 -1.58 9.88 -7.31
C ALA A 136 -2.60 9.98 -6.17
N LEU A 137 -3.30 11.12 -6.06
CA LEU A 137 -4.33 11.34 -5.06
C LEU A 137 -5.55 10.45 -5.31
N SER A 138 -5.99 10.31 -6.56
CA SER A 138 -7.12 9.44 -6.90
C SER A 138 -6.84 7.97 -6.58
N ALA A 139 -5.59 7.53 -6.71
CA ALA A 139 -5.20 6.16 -6.36
C ALA A 139 -5.12 5.92 -4.84
N THR A 140 -4.96 6.97 -4.04
CA THR A 140 -4.74 6.87 -2.58
C THR A 140 -5.95 7.28 -1.76
N VAL A 141 -6.88 8.07 -2.32
CA VAL A 141 -8.15 8.44 -1.69
C VAL A 141 -9.23 7.48 -2.15
N GLY A 142 -9.70 6.63 -1.25
CA GLY A 142 -10.79 5.70 -1.52
C GLY A 142 -11.56 5.31 -0.26
N LEU A 143 -12.45 4.32 -0.41
CA LEU A 143 -13.25 3.77 0.69
C LEU A 143 -12.40 3.37 1.91
N GLY A 144 -11.18 2.86 1.68
CA GLY A 144 -10.24 2.51 2.74
C GLY A 144 -9.87 3.67 3.68
N ASN A 145 -9.79 4.90 3.18
CA ASN A 145 -9.48 6.06 4.02
C ASN A 145 -10.68 6.50 4.88
N ILE A 146 -11.90 6.24 4.42
CA ILE A 146 -13.12 6.61 5.15
C ILE A 146 -13.49 5.49 6.13
N ALA A 147 -13.67 4.27 5.63
CA ALA A 147 -14.01 3.10 6.43
C ALA A 147 -12.87 2.74 7.41
N GLY A 148 -11.61 2.80 6.96
CA GLY A 148 -10.47 2.52 7.82
C GLY A 148 -10.36 3.51 8.99
N VAL A 149 -10.60 4.81 8.77
CA VAL A 149 -10.64 5.78 9.87
C VAL A 149 -11.82 5.52 10.80
N ALA A 150 -12.99 5.14 10.28
CA ALA A 150 -14.17 4.85 11.09
C ALA A 150 -13.92 3.65 12.03
N VAL A 151 -13.37 2.54 11.51
CA VAL A 151 -12.98 1.40 12.34
C VAL A 151 -11.89 1.84 13.33
N ALA A 152 -10.95 2.72 12.92
CA ALA A 152 -9.84 3.17 13.78
C ALA A 152 -10.33 3.93 14.99
N ILE A 153 -11.34 4.77 14.82
CA ILE A 153 -11.94 5.52 15.91
C ILE A 153 -12.84 4.60 16.76
N HIS A 154 -13.60 3.71 16.12
CA HIS A 154 -14.47 2.78 16.83
C HIS A 154 -13.68 1.88 17.79
N THR A 155 -12.59 1.32 17.31
CA THR A 155 -11.75 0.38 18.04
C THR A 155 -10.68 1.09 18.89
N GLY A 156 -10.19 2.25 18.42
CA GLY A 156 -9.11 3.04 19.00
C GLY A 156 -9.51 4.16 19.96
N GLY A 157 -10.80 4.47 20.01
CA GLY A 157 -11.33 5.66 20.68
C GLY A 157 -10.94 6.98 19.98
N PRO A 158 -11.41 8.13 20.49
CA PRO A 158 -11.19 9.44 19.86
C PRO A 158 -9.72 9.87 19.83
N GLY A 159 -8.86 9.28 20.69
CA GLY A 159 -7.42 9.55 20.72
C GLY A 159 -6.66 8.98 19.52
N ALA A 160 -7.24 8.05 18.75
CA ALA A 160 -6.60 7.43 17.59
C ALA A 160 -6.27 8.47 16.50
N VAL A 161 -7.11 9.49 16.33
CA VAL A 161 -6.97 10.50 15.26
C VAL A 161 -5.64 11.27 15.37
N ILE A 162 -5.24 11.65 16.60
CA ILE A 162 -3.97 12.36 16.82
C ILE A 162 -2.78 11.50 16.40
N TRP A 163 -2.85 10.20 16.68
CA TRP A 163 -1.79 9.26 16.34
C TRP A 163 -1.76 8.92 14.85
N MET A 164 -2.92 8.81 14.20
CA MET A 164 -3.01 8.66 12.74
C MET A 164 -2.40 9.88 12.03
N MET A 165 -2.64 11.10 12.52
CA MET A 165 -2.02 12.31 11.97
C MET A 165 -0.48 12.31 12.14
N LEU A 166 0.03 11.88 13.31
CA LEU A 166 1.48 11.80 13.54
C LEU A 166 2.16 10.76 12.65
N ILE A 167 1.59 9.55 12.53
CA ILE A 167 2.15 8.50 11.67
C ILE A 167 2.03 8.89 10.20
N GLY A 168 0.92 9.51 9.79
CA GLY A 168 0.75 10.06 8.45
C GLY A 168 1.80 11.12 8.11
N LEU A 169 2.10 12.01 9.07
CA LEU A 169 3.17 12.99 8.92
C LEU A 169 4.54 12.32 8.74
N LEU A 170 4.86 11.25 9.47
CA LEU A 170 6.11 10.51 9.30
C LEU A 170 6.15 9.75 7.95
N GLY A 171 5.04 9.12 7.56
CA GLY A 171 4.91 8.38 6.30
C GLY A 171 5.11 9.27 5.06
N MET A 172 4.79 10.56 5.14
CA MET A 172 5.04 11.51 4.06
C MET A 172 6.52 11.60 3.66
N THR A 173 7.47 11.49 4.62
CA THR A 173 8.90 11.48 4.27
C THR A 173 9.30 10.18 3.58
N ALA A 174 8.74 9.05 4.02
CA ALA A 174 9.00 7.75 3.40
C ALA A 174 8.53 7.74 1.94
N LYS A 175 7.32 8.28 1.67
CA LYS A 175 6.80 8.44 0.31
C LYS A 175 7.61 9.43 -0.52
N PHE A 176 8.08 10.53 0.07
CA PHE A 176 8.98 11.46 -0.61
C PHE A 176 10.25 10.77 -1.12
N ASN A 177 10.88 9.93 -0.29
CA ASN A 177 12.07 9.19 -0.71
C ASN A 177 11.77 8.20 -1.84
N GLU A 178 10.67 7.46 -1.75
CA GLU A 178 10.24 6.53 -2.79
C GLU A 178 10.05 7.24 -4.14
N CYS A 179 9.31 8.35 -4.16
CA CYS A 179 9.10 9.15 -5.37
C CYS A 179 10.42 9.76 -5.89
N THR A 180 11.31 10.18 -5.00
CA THR A 180 12.63 10.71 -5.39
C THR A 180 13.47 9.64 -6.08
N LEU A 181 13.53 8.41 -5.54
CA LEU A 181 14.20 7.29 -6.21
C LEU A 181 13.54 6.97 -7.55
N ALA A 182 12.22 6.98 -7.64
CA ALA A 182 11.51 6.74 -8.89
C ALA A 182 11.85 7.78 -9.97
N MET A 183 12.09 9.04 -9.61
CA MET A 183 12.52 10.10 -10.52
C MET A 183 13.98 9.96 -10.94
N VAL A 184 14.89 9.62 -10.02
CA VAL A 184 16.33 9.45 -10.30
C VAL A 184 16.58 8.24 -11.21
N TYR A 185 15.84 7.15 -11.00
CA TYR A 185 15.99 5.89 -11.73
C TYR A 185 14.93 5.68 -12.84
N ARG A 186 14.28 6.75 -13.30
CA ARG A 186 13.28 6.66 -14.37
C ARG A 186 13.94 6.27 -15.70
N LYS A 187 13.29 5.40 -16.48
CA LYS A 187 13.71 5.05 -17.84
C LYS A 187 12.84 5.84 -18.83
N VAL A 188 13.50 6.61 -19.69
CA VAL A 188 12.84 7.26 -20.83
C VAL A 188 12.96 6.32 -22.01
N ARG A 189 11.83 5.82 -22.50
CA ARG A 189 11.76 4.94 -23.66
C ARG A 189 12.00 5.72 -24.96
N PRO A 190 12.35 5.04 -26.06
CA PRO A 190 12.58 5.68 -27.36
C PRO A 190 11.34 6.38 -27.96
N ASP A 191 10.14 5.98 -27.52
CA ASP A 191 8.85 6.58 -27.91
C ASP A 191 8.53 7.86 -27.13
N GLY A 192 9.43 8.29 -26.22
CA GLY A 192 9.23 9.45 -25.36
C GLY A 192 8.47 9.15 -24.08
N THR A 193 8.03 7.89 -23.87
CA THR A 193 7.33 7.52 -22.64
C THR A 193 8.28 7.38 -21.45
N VAL A 194 7.82 7.73 -20.26
CA VAL A 194 8.63 7.76 -19.03
C VAL A 194 8.11 6.73 -18.04
N ASP A 195 8.90 5.70 -17.79
CA ASP A 195 8.62 4.73 -16.75
C ASP A 195 9.42 5.00 -15.49
N GLY A 196 8.73 5.14 -14.37
CA GLY A 196 9.33 5.27 -13.05
C GLY A 196 8.64 4.35 -12.06
N GLY A 197 9.39 3.83 -11.11
CA GLY A 197 8.81 3.09 -10.00
C GLY A 197 9.76 2.11 -9.33
N PRO A 198 9.28 1.38 -8.32
CA PRO A 198 10.09 0.45 -7.55
C PRO A 198 10.71 -0.67 -8.36
N MET A 199 10.00 -1.13 -9.40
CA MET A 199 10.54 -2.11 -10.34
C MET A 199 11.85 -1.65 -11.00
N HIS A 200 11.99 -0.35 -11.29
CA HIS A 200 13.16 0.21 -11.95
C HIS A 200 14.27 0.60 -10.98
N TYR A 201 13.95 1.26 -9.87
CA TYR A 201 14.99 1.60 -8.90
C TYR A 201 15.54 0.38 -8.15
N LEU A 202 14.76 -0.71 -8.01
CA LEU A 202 15.27 -1.97 -7.48
C LEU A 202 16.19 -2.66 -8.49
N GLU A 203 15.84 -2.65 -9.78
CA GLU A 203 16.70 -3.23 -10.83
C GLU A 203 18.01 -2.44 -10.97
N ILE A 204 17.92 -1.13 -11.23
CA ILE A 204 19.08 -0.28 -11.52
C ILE A 204 19.88 0.01 -10.24
N GLY A 205 19.20 0.33 -9.13
CA GLY A 205 19.87 0.67 -7.87
C GLY A 205 20.63 -0.50 -7.24
N LEU A 206 20.16 -1.75 -7.40
CA LEU A 206 20.94 -2.92 -6.96
C LEU A 206 22.12 -3.19 -7.88
N GLN A 207 21.97 -2.98 -9.20
CA GLN A 207 23.07 -3.13 -10.15
C GLN A 207 24.20 -2.12 -9.87
N GLU A 208 23.86 -0.87 -9.58
CA GLU A 208 24.84 0.17 -9.20
C GLU A 208 25.56 -0.16 -7.89
N ARG A 209 24.92 -0.90 -6.98
CA ARG A 209 25.54 -1.39 -5.74
C ARG A 209 26.38 -2.66 -5.91
N GLY A 210 26.54 -3.15 -7.14
CA GLY A 210 27.40 -4.30 -7.45
C GLY A 210 26.72 -5.66 -7.31
N PHE A 211 25.38 -5.74 -7.21
CA PHE A 211 24.68 -7.01 -7.28
C PHE A 211 24.60 -7.53 -8.72
N PRO A 212 24.66 -8.86 -8.95
CA PRO A 212 24.58 -9.42 -10.28
C PRO A 212 23.21 -9.11 -10.93
N PHE A 213 23.24 -8.75 -12.22
CA PHE A 213 22.07 -8.43 -13.05
C PHE A 213 20.85 -9.36 -12.85
N PRO A 214 20.99 -10.70 -12.84
CA PRO A 214 19.83 -11.59 -12.66
C PRO A 214 19.15 -11.42 -11.30
N VAL A 215 19.91 -11.14 -10.23
CA VAL A 215 19.36 -10.97 -8.88
C VAL A 215 18.58 -9.66 -8.79
N ALA A 216 19.15 -8.56 -9.28
CA ALA A 216 18.48 -7.26 -9.29
C ALA A 216 17.17 -7.29 -10.09
N LYS A 217 17.18 -7.96 -11.25
CA LYS A 217 15.99 -8.13 -12.09
C LYS A 217 14.92 -9.01 -11.41
N ALA A 218 15.33 -10.05 -10.68
CA ALA A 218 14.42 -10.89 -9.92
C ALA A 218 13.66 -10.10 -8.84
N PHE A 219 14.35 -9.22 -8.09
CA PHE A 219 13.70 -8.38 -7.08
C PHE A 219 12.68 -7.41 -7.69
N GLY A 220 13.02 -6.77 -8.81
CA GLY A 220 12.08 -5.90 -9.53
C GLY A 220 10.85 -6.65 -10.04
N LEU A 221 11.05 -7.87 -10.58
CA LEU A 221 9.97 -8.71 -11.08
C LEU A 221 9.04 -9.21 -9.96
N VAL A 222 9.60 -9.65 -8.84
CA VAL A 222 8.83 -10.10 -7.67
C VAL A 222 7.99 -8.95 -7.12
N PHE A 223 8.58 -7.75 -7.00
CA PHE A 223 7.83 -6.56 -6.60
C PHE A 223 6.68 -6.25 -7.55
N ALA A 224 6.92 -6.29 -8.86
CA ALA A 224 5.89 -6.05 -9.87
C ALA A 224 4.73 -7.06 -9.77
N LEU A 225 5.04 -8.35 -9.59
CA LEU A 225 4.03 -9.41 -9.42
C LEU A 225 3.15 -9.15 -8.19
N PHE A 226 3.77 -8.82 -7.04
CA PHE A 226 3.02 -8.49 -5.83
C PHE A 226 2.19 -7.21 -5.97
N CYS A 227 2.70 -6.20 -6.67
CA CYS A 227 1.93 -4.99 -6.95
C CYS A 227 0.70 -5.28 -7.82
N ILE A 228 0.85 -6.09 -8.87
CA ILE A 228 -0.28 -6.50 -9.72
C ILE A 228 -1.33 -7.22 -8.87
N GLY A 229 -0.94 -8.22 -8.07
CA GLY A 229 -1.86 -8.91 -7.17
C GLY A 229 -2.53 -7.99 -6.15
N GLY A 230 -1.76 -7.07 -5.55
CA GLY A 230 -2.27 -6.07 -4.61
C GLY A 230 -3.25 -5.09 -5.24
N SER A 231 -3.06 -4.71 -6.51
CA SER A 231 -3.98 -3.84 -7.25
C SER A 231 -5.34 -4.50 -7.49
N PHE A 232 -5.40 -5.81 -7.72
CA PHE A 232 -6.69 -6.51 -7.83
C PHE A 232 -7.42 -6.56 -6.49
N GLY A 233 -6.73 -6.91 -5.40
CA GLY A 233 -7.34 -7.01 -4.08
C GLY A 233 -7.76 -5.66 -3.48
N GLY A 234 -6.81 -4.73 -3.34
CA GLY A 234 -7.06 -3.43 -2.72
C GLY A 234 -7.64 -2.37 -3.66
N GLY A 235 -7.35 -2.48 -4.95
CA GLY A 235 -7.81 -1.52 -5.96
C GLY A 235 -9.20 -1.85 -6.47
N ASN A 236 -9.40 -3.04 -7.02
CA ASN A 236 -10.67 -3.42 -7.66
C ASN A 236 -11.66 -4.06 -6.69
N MET A 237 -11.30 -5.16 -6.01
CA MET A 237 -12.27 -5.92 -5.19
C MET A 237 -12.76 -5.18 -3.94
N PHE A 238 -11.91 -4.35 -3.33
CA PHE A 238 -12.26 -3.61 -2.12
C PHE A 238 -12.97 -2.26 -2.41
N GLN A 239 -12.88 -1.76 -3.65
CA GLN A 239 -13.45 -0.46 -4.03
C GLN A 239 -14.65 -0.57 -4.99
N ALA A 240 -14.86 -1.72 -5.64
CA ALA A 240 -16.06 -2.05 -6.41
C ALA A 240 -17.25 -2.35 -5.50
#